data_AF-A0A932CXY2-F1
#
_entry.id   AF-A0A932CXY2-F1
#
_cell.length_a   1.000
_cell.length_b   1.000
_cell.length_c   1.000
_cell.angle_alpha   90.00
_cell.angle_beta   90.00
_cell.angle_gamma   90.00
#
_symmetry.space_group_name_H-M   'P 1'
#
loop_
_entity.id
_entity.type
_entity.pdbx_description
1 polymer ?
#
loop_
_entity_poly.entity_id
_entity_poly.type
_entity_poly.pdbx_seq_one_letter_code
_entity_poly.pdbx_strand_id
1 'polypeptide(L)'
;MKTALNRVVRELPTTGSVIITKDGRPCAVLMQVTEETDLEVVALSQNRAFWRQVDRAQRRAEKLGWTPLEETRPPSRRRVTGQRG
;
A
#
# COMPACT_ATOMS: atom_id res chain seq x y z
N MET A 1 -17.00 -28.19 -0.18
CA MET A 1 -16.13 -26.98 -0.25
C MET A 1 -16.56 -25.86 0.71
N LYS A 2 -17.87 -25.53 0.84
CA LYS A 2 -18.36 -24.49 1.77
C LYS A 2 -18.00 -24.69 3.27
N THR A 3 -17.90 -25.93 3.74
CA THR A 3 -17.63 -26.23 5.16
C THR A 3 -16.18 -26.00 5.60
N ALA A 4 -15.20 -26.17 4.69
CA ALA A 4 -13.79 -25.95 5.01
C ALA A 4 -13.44 -24.45 5.10
N LEU A 5 -14.08 -23.62 4.27
CA LEU A 5 -13.84 -22.17 4.26
C LEU A 5 -14.20 -21.52 5.60
N ASN A 6 -15.36 -21.86 6.17
CA ASN A 6 -15.78 -21.33 7.47
C ASN A 6 -14.81 -21.69 8.59
N ARG A 7 -14.22 -22.89 8.54
CA ARG A 7 -13.20 -23.30 9.51
C ARG A 7 -11.95 -22.45 9.37
N VAL A 8 -11.43 -22.31 8.15
CA VAL A 8 -10.24 -21.49 7.88
C VAL A 8 -10.48 -20.04 8.33
N VAL A 9 -11.63 -19.44 7.99
CA VAL A 9 -11.98 -18.07 8.39
C VAL A 9 -12.01 -17.90 9.91
N ARG A 10 -12.52 -18.88 10.65
CA ARG A 10 -12.54 -18.85 12.13
C ARG A 10 -11.15 -19.00 12.74
N GLU A 11 -10.24 -19.67 12.06
CA GLU A 11 -8.87 -19.93 12.54
C GLU A 11 -7.90 -18.78 12.19
N LEU A 12 -8.23 -17.92 11.21
CA LEU A 12 -7.41 -16.78 10.76
C LEU A 12 -6.86 -15.89 11.89
N PRO A 13 -7.61 -15.56 12.97
CA PRO A 13 -7.07 -14.74 14.06
C PRO A 13 -5.86 -15.36 14.77
N THR A 14 -5.78 -16.69 14.75
CA THR A 14 -4.70 -17.44 15.40
C THR A 14 -3.62 -17.87 14.40
N THR A 15 -4.01 -18.20 13.17
CA THR A 15 -3.09 -18.72 12.13
C THR A 15 -2.48 -17.64 11.26
N GLY A 16 -3.05 -16.44 11.24
CA GLY A 16 -2.63 -15.33 10.39
C GLY A 16 -3.13 -15.45 8.95
N SER A 17 -2.51 -14.70 8.04
CA SER A 17 -2.90 -14.68 6.62
C SER A 17 -2.59 -16.01 5.92
N VAL A 18 -3.49 -16.46 5.05
CA VAL A 18 -3.38 -17.72 4.28
C VAL A 18 -3.19 -17.41 2.80
N ILE A 19 -2.23 -18.07 2.15
CA ILE A 19 -2.07 -18.02 0.69
C ILE A 19 -2.93 -19.10 0.05
N ILE A 20 -3.79 -18.69 -0.89
CA ILE A 20 -4.59 -19.59 -1.72
C ILE A 20 -3.80 -19.86 -3.00
N THR A 21 -3.58 -21.14 -3.29
CA THR A 21 -2.92 -21.59 -4.52
C THR A 21 -3.92 -22.26 -5.46
N LYS A 22 -3.65 -22.12 -6.77
CA LYS A 22 -4.29 -22.88 -7.84
C LYS A 22 -3.18 -23.51 -8.68
N ASP A 23 -3.22 -24.83 -8.85
CA ASP A 23 -2.19 -25.60 -9.59
C ASP A 23 -0.76 -25.33 -9.08
N GLY A 24 -0.61 -25.25 -7.75
CA GLY A 24 0.66 -24.96 -7.08
C GLY A 24 1.12 -23.51 -7.14
N ARG A 25 0.37 -22.62 -7.82
CA ARG A 25 0.70 -21.20 -7.98
C ARG A 25 -0.13 -20.33 -7.03
N PRO A 26 0.49 -19.44 -6.24
CA PRO A 26 -0.24 -18.44 -5.47
C PRO A 26 -1.16 -17.60 -6.36
N CYS A 27 -2.42 -17.45 -5.99
CA CYS A 27 -3.39 -16.67 -6.76
C CYS A 27 -4.26 -15.73 -5.94
N ALA A 28 -4.35 -15.93 -4.62
CA ALA A 28 -5.04 -15.02 -3.71
C ALA A 28 -4.46 -15.11 -2.29
N VAL A 29 -4.75 -14.11 -1.47
CA VAL A 29 -4.49 -14.12 -0.03
C VAL A 29 -5.84 -13.98 0.68
N LEU A 30 -6.04 -14.83 1.69
CA LEU A 30 -7.14 -14.70 2.64
C LEU A 30 -6.56 -14.21 3.96
N MET A 31 -7.00 -13.05 4.42
CA MET A 31 -6.56 -12.48 5.68
C MET A 31 -7.74 -11.96 6.49
N GLN A 32 -7.57 -11.89 7.80
CA GLN A 32 -8.53 -11.24 8.65
C GLN A 32 -8.50 -9.73 8.37
N VAL A 33 -9.68 -9.11 8.36
CA VAL A 33 -9.85 -7.66 8.31
C VAL A 33 -10.53 -7.24 9.60
N THR A 34 -9.82 -6.45 10.40
CA THR A 34 -10.26 -5.84 11.66
C THR A 34 -10.18 -4.32 11.54
N GLU A 35 -10.70 -3.59 12.54
CA GLU A 35 -10.56 -2.12 12.61
C GLU A 35 -9.09 -1.66 12.70
N GLU A 36 -8.19 -2.55 13.15
CA GLU A 36 -6.75 -2.30 13.22
C GLU A 36 -6.01 -2.76 11.95
N THR A 37 -6.72 -3.38 10.99
CA THR A 37 -6.10 -3.87 9.76
C THR A 37 -5.95 -2.72 8.77
N ASP A 38 -4.72 -2.26 8.59
CA ASP A 38 -4.34 -1.33 7.54
C ASP A 38 -4.30 -2.06 6.18
N LEU A 39 -5.41 -1.97 5.44
CA LEU A 39 -5.54 -2.59 4.11
C LEU A 39 -4.64 -1.90 3.07
N GLU A 40 -4.32 -0.63 3.30
CA GLU A 40 -3.43 0.16 2.46
C GLU A 40 -2.01 -0.42 2.49
N VAL A 41 -1.53 -0.89 3.64
CA VAL A 41 -0.25 -1.61 3.74
C VAL A 41 -0.22 -2.85 2.83
N VAL A 42 -1.32 -3.61 2.78
CA VAL A 42 -1.43 -4.79 1.90
C VAL A 42 -1.37 -4.38 0.44
N ALA A 43 -2.15 -3.37 0.04
CA ALA A 43 -2.17 -2.86 -1.33
C ALA A 43 -0.80 -2.29 -1.75
N LEU A 44 -0.14 -1.53 -0.87
CA LEU A 44 1.16 -0.92 -1.13
C LEU A 44 2.29 -1.95 -1.16
N SER A 45 2.24 -3.02 -0.35
CA SER A 45 3.25 -4.09 -0.34
C SER A 45 3.42 -4.75 -1.71
N GLN A 46 2.35 -4.84 -2.49
CA GLN A 46 2.36 -5.46 -3.81
C GLN A 46 2.80 -4.49 -4.93
N ASN A 47 2.87 -3.19 -4.65
CA ASN A 47 3.19 -2.19 -5.65
C ASN A 47 4.71 -1.94 -5.76
N ARG A 48 5.39 -2.73 -6.60
CA ARG A 48 6.83 -2.56 -6.87
C ARG A 48 7.20 -1.18 -7.39
N ALA A 49 6.33 -0.51 -8.14
CA ALA A 49 6.62 0.82 -8.67
C ALA A 49 6.68 1.85 -7.54
N PHE A 50 5.73 1.78 -6.60
CA PHE A 50 5.72 2.60 -5.40
C PHE A 50 7.00 2.42 -4.58
N TRP A 51 7.37 1.19 -4.25
CA TRP A 51 8.59 0.93 -3.47
C TRP A 51 9.86 1.43 -4.15
N ARG A 52 9.98 1.28 -5.47
CA ARG A 52 11.11 1.88 -6.22
C ARG A 52 11.18 3.40 -6.08
N GLN A 53 10.04 4.08 -6.00
CA GLN A 53 10.01 5.53 -5.79
C GLN A 53 10.43 5.90 -4.37
N VAL A 54 9.90 5.20 -3.37
CA VAL A 54 10.28 5.37 -1.96
C VAL A 54 11.77 5.15 -1.79
N ASP A 55 12.30 4.04 -2.28
CA ASP A 55 13.74 3.71 -2.21
C ASP A 55 14.60 4.78 -2.89
N ARG A 56 14.15 5.30 -4.04
CA ARG A 56 14.87 6.35 -4.76
C ARG A 56 14.85 7.67 -3.98
N ALA A 57 13.72 8.02 -3.37
CA ALA A 57 13.59 9.22 -2.56
C ALA A 57 14.48 9.13 -1.31
N GLN A 58 14.48 7.98 -0.63
CA GLN A 58 15.32 7.72 0.53
C GLN A 58 16.81 7.82 0.17
N ARG A 59 17.28 7.10 -0.86
CA ARG A 59 18.69 7.18 -1.31
C ARG A 59 19.12 8.61 -1.67
N ARG A 60 18.20 9.38 -2.27
CA ARG A 60 18.46 10.79 -2.61
C ARG A 60 18.61 11.63 -1.34
N ALA A 61 17.74 11.44 -0.36
CA ALA A 61 17.77 12.18 0.90
C ALA A 61 18.99 11.82 1.75
N GLU A 62 19.37 10.54 1.80
CA GLU A 62 20.61 10.10 2.47
C GLU A 62 21.86 10.75 1.86
N LYS A 63 21.86 11.01 0.54
CA LYS A 63 22.99 11.65 -0.16
C LYS A 63 22.98 13.18 -0.08
N LEU A 64 21.81 13.81 -0.18
CA LEU A 64 21.67 15.27 -0.35
C LEU A 64 21.14 16.00 0.89
N GLY A 65 20.72 15.26 1.91
CA GLY A 65 19.91 15.78 3.01
C GLY A 65 18.41 15.65 2.72
N TRP A 66 17.62 15.51 3.80
CA TRP A 66 16.16 15.52 3.74
C TRP A 66 15.63 16.93 3.48
N THR A 67 14.50 17.04 2.80
CA THR A 67 13.82 18.33 2.61
C THR A 67 13.14 18.74 3.92
N PRO A 68 13.44 19.93 4.48
CA PRO A 68 12.73 20.46 5.65
C PRO A 68 11.24 20.63 5.37
N LEU A 69 10.40 20.39 6.38
CA LEU A 69 8.94 20.46 6.24
C LEU A 69 8.48 21.85 5.77
N GLU A 70 9.14 22.89 6.24
CA GLU A 70 8.87 24.29 5.91
C GLU A 70 9.00 24.57 4.40
N GLU A 71 9.87 23.82 3.71
CA GLU A 71 10.13 23.93 2.27
C GLU A 71 9.17 23.08 1.41
N THR A 72 8.37 22.20 2.02
CA THR A 72 7.44 21.31 1.29
C THR A 72 6.13 21.97 0.86
N ARG A 73 5.95 23.27 1.12
CA ARG A 73 4.71 23.97 0.77
C ARG A 73 4.44 23.86 -0.73
N PRO A 74 3.27 23.35 -1.14
CA PRO A 74 2.93 23.31 -2.54
C PRO A 74 2.86 24.75 -3.08
N PRO A 75 3.29 25.00 -4.33
CA PRO A 75 3.13 26.31 -4.93
C PRO A 75 1.64 26.68 -4.88
N SER A 76 1.33 27.85 -4.31
CA SER A 76 -0.05 28.37 -4.32
C SER A 76 -0.60 28.23 -5.73
N ARG A 77 -1.73 27.53 -5.89
CA ARG A 77 -2.38 27.36 -7.20
C ARG A 77 -2.60 28.75 -7.77
N ARG A 78 -1.78 29.14 -8.77
CA ARG A 78 -2.05 30.37 -9.54
C ARG A 78 -3.46 30.21 -10.11
N ARG A 79 -4.36 31.13 -9.74
CA ARG A 79 -5.64 31.25 -10.45
C ARG A 79 -5.28 31.50 -11.91
N VAL A 80 -5.62 30.56 -12.78
CA VAL A 80 -5.61 30.80 -14.22
C VAL A 80 -6.74 31.80 -14.46
N THR A 81 -6.41 33.09 -14.47
CA THR A 81 -7.29 34.13 -14.98
C THR A 81 -7.40 33.92 -16.48
N GLY A 82 -8.54 33.38 -16.92
CA GLY A 82 -8.86 33.28 -18.33
C GLY A 82 -8.89 34.68 -18.95
N GLN A 83 -7.97 34.95 -19.86
CA GLN A 83 -8.14 36.01 -20.85
C GLN A 83 -9.17 35.51 -21.87
N ARG A 84 -10.36 36.11 -21.85
CA ARG A 84 -11.21 36.18 -23.05
C ARG A 84 -10.71 37.36 -23.87
N GLY A 85 -10.32 37.09 -25.10
CA GLY A 85 -10.08 38.04 -26.18
C GLY A 85 -10.50 37.35 -27.47
#